data_AF-A0A7C4T1F6-F1
#
_entry.id   AF-A0A7C4T1F6-F1
#
_cell.length_a   1.000
_cell.length_b   1.000
_cell.length_c   1.000
_cell.angle_alpha   90.00
_cell.angle_beta   90.00
_cell.angle_gamma   90.00
#
_symmetry.space_group_name_H-M   'P 1'
#
loop_
_entity.id
_entity.type
_entity.pdbx_description
1 polymer ?
#
loop_
_entity_poly.entity_id
_entity_poly.type
_entity_poly.pdbx_seq_one_letter_code
_entity_poly.pdbx_strand_id
1 'polypeptide(L)' 'MLEKFFSWFTRLLVVWVLCAVAAGYLWPDVFTVFKDQTEWFFAVTMFGIGAVLTVKDFEPVFRKPHAVLLGTLAQFSVM' A
#
# COMPACT_ATOMS: atom_id res chain seq x y z
N MET A 1 16.57 9.15 -15.52
CA MET A 1 15.98 8.07 -16.35
C MET A 1 15.28 7.03 -15.48
N LEU A 2 15.89 6.59 -14.38
CA LEU A 2 15.28 5.68 -13.39
C LEU A 2 13.94 6.18 -12.81
N GLU A 3 13.81 7.46 -12.45
CA GLU A 3 12.56 8.01 -11.90
C GLU A 3 11.38 7.97 -12.88
N LYS A 4 11.65 8.19 -14.18
CA LYS A 4 10.64 8.08 -15.24
C LYS A 4 10.20 6.62 -15.42
N PHE A 5 11.11 5.68 -15.25
CA PHE A 5 10.80 4.25 -15.29
C PHE A 5 9.95 3.83 -14.08
N PHE A 6 10.35 4.21 -12.86
CA PHE A 6 9.59 3.87 -11.65
C PHE A 6 8.20 4.52 -11.65
N SER A 7 8.08 5.80 -12.02
CA SER A 7 6.76 6.45 -12.11
C SER A 7 5.86 5.81 -13.18
N TRP A 8 6.41 5.38 -14.31
CA TRP A 8 5.65 4.62 -15.32
C TRP A 8 5.21 3.26 -14.78
N PHE A 9 6.10 2.55 -14.10
CA PHE A 9 5.81 1.25 -13.49
C PHE A 9 4.72 1.36 -12.41
N THR A 10 4.83 2.33 -11.50
CA THR A 10 3.83 2.60 -10.46
C THR A 10 2.47 2.98 -11.05
N ARG A 11 2.45 3.72 -12.17
CA ARG A 11 1.18 4.05 -12.85
C ARG A 11 0.46 2.81 -13.39
N LEU A 12 1.21 1.77 -13.75
CA LEU A 12 0.67 0.51 -14.25
C LEU A 12 0.42 -0.52 -13.13
N LEU A 13 0.55 -0.14 -11.86
CA LEU A 13 0.43 -1.06 -10.72
C LEU A 13 -0.87 -1.86 -10.73
N VAL A 14 -1.99 -1.23 -11.09
CA VAL A 14 -3.29 -1.94 -11.21
C VAL A 14 -3.23 -3.06 -12.25
N VAL A 15 -2.59 -2.84 -13.40
CA VAL A 15 -2.44 -3.85 -14.46
C VAL A 15 -1.58 -5.02 -13.96
N TRP A 16 -0.48 -4.71 -13.27
CA TRP A 16 0.39 -5.74 -12.67
C TRP A 16 -0.32 -6.57 -11.62
N VAL A 17 -1.15 -5.95 -10.77
CA VAL A 17 -1.95 -6.64 -9.76
C VAL A 17 -2.96 -7.57 -10.41
N LEU A 18 -3.69 -7.13 -11.44
CA LEU A 18 -4.65 -7.97 -12.15
C LEU A 18 -3.97 -9.18 -12.81
N CYS A 19 -2.80 -8.97 -13.43
CA CYS A 19 -2.00 -10.06 -13.99
C CYS A 19 -1.54 -11.05 -12.91
N ALA A 20 -1.11 -10.57 -11.75
CA ALA A 20 -0.69 -11.42 -10.63
C ALA A 20 -1.86 -12.21 -10.05
N VAL A 21 -3.05 -11.61 -9.94
CA VAL A 21 -4.28 -12.31 -9.52
C VAL A 21 -4.64 -13.41 -10.51
N ALA A 22 -4.61 -13.13 -11.81
CA ALA A 22 -4.88 -14.13 -12.85
C ALA A 22 -3.85 -15.28 -12.80
N ALA A 23 -2.56 -14.95 -12.61
CA ALA A 23 -1.51 -15.94 -12.47
C ALA A 23 -1.67 -16.80 -11.21
N GLY A 24 -2.04 -16.18 -10.07
CA GLY A 24 -2.31 -16.89 -8.82
C GLY A 24 -3.53 -17.80 -8.90
N TYR A 25 -4.54 -17.43 -9.69
CA TYR A 25 -5.71 -18.27 -9.95
C TYR A 25 -5.37 -19.50 -10.83
N LEU A 26 -4.50 -19.33 -11.83
CA LEU A 26 -4.13 -20.42 -12.76
C LEU A 26 -3.03 -21.34 -12.20
N TRP A 27 -2.10 -20.82 -11.41
CA TRP A 27 -0.97 -21.56 -10.84
C TRP A 27 -0.80 -21.27 -9.35
N PRO A 28 -1.66 -21.81 -8.47
CA PRO A 28 -1.60 -21.53 -7.05
C PRO A 28 -0.29 -21.99 -6.40
N ASP A 29 0.27 -23.13 -6.84
CA ASP A 29 1.47 -23.73 -6.25
C ASP A 29 2.72 -22.84 -6.32
N VAL A 30 2.78 -21.93 -7.30
CA VAL A 30 3.92 -20.99 -7.44
C VAL A 30 3.87 -19.92 -6.36
N PHE A 31 2.68 -19.52 -5.93
CA PHE A 31 2.48 -18.43 -4.96
C PHE A 31 2.36 -18.92 -3.52
N THR A 32 1.98 -20.18 -3.29
CA THR A 32 1.87 -20.77 -1.95
C THR A 32 3.22 -20.92 -1.25
N VAL A 33 4.33 -21.02 -1.98
CA VAL A 33 5.70 -21.05 -1.43
C VAL A 33 6.03 -19.77 -0.64
N PHE A 34 5.42 -18.64 -1.01
CA PHE A 34 5.64 -17.34 -0.37
C PHE A 34 4.67 -17.02 0.77
N LYS A 35 3.81 -17.98 1.14
CA LYS A 35 2.75 -17.76 2.13
C LYS A 35 3.33 -17.36 3.49
N ASP A 36 4.37 -18.05 3.94
CA ASP A 36 4.99 -17.81 5.25
C ASP A 36 5.79 -16.49 5.28
N GLN A 37 6.24 -15.99 4.13
CA GLN A 37 7.00 -14.74 4.00
C GLN A 37 6.10 -13.54 3.70
N THR A 38 4.78 -13.73 3.56
CA THR A 38 3.83 -12.63 3.27
C THR A 38 3.90 -11.54 4.33
N GLU A 39 4.08 -11.91 5.60
CA GLU A 39 4.27 -10.95 6.71
C GLU A 39 5.53 -10.11 6.54
N TRP A 40 6.64 -10.70 6.08
CA TRP A 40 7.88 -9.97 5.82
C TRP A 40 7.73 -8.98 4.66
N PHE A 41 7.05 -9.38 3.58
CA PHE A 41 6.74 -8.46 2.49
C PHE A 41 5.86 -7.30 2.96
N PHE A 42 4.83 -7.60 3.76
CA PHE A 42 3.97 -6.58 4.35
C PHE A 42 4.76 -5.62 5.25
N ALA A 43 5.60 -6.14 6.15
CA ALA A 43 6.43 -5.35 7.04
C ALA A 43 7.36 -4.39 6.28
N VAL A 44 8.01 -4.86 5.21
CA VAL A 44 8.87 -4.02 4.37
C VAL A 44 8.07 -2.90 3.70
N THR A 45 6.85 -3.17 3.21
CA THR A 45 6.01 -2.11 2.62
C THR A 45 5.56 -1.07 3.64
N MET A 46 5.15 -1.50 4.84
CA MET A 46 4.78 -0.58 5.93
C MET A 46 5.98 0.25 6.38
N PHE A 47 7.17 -0.34 6.45
CA PHE A 47 8.41 0.39 6.71
C PHE A 47 8.68 1.45 5.64
N GLY A 48 8.48 1.12 4.36
CA GLY A 48 8.62 2.06 3.25
C GLY A 48 7.70 3.28 3.37
N ILE A 49 6.42 3.06 3.73
CA ILE A 49 5.47 4.16 3.99
C ILE A 49 5.99 5.04 5.14
N GLY A 50 6.42 4.43 6.25
CA GLY A 50 6.94 5.16 7.41
C GLY A 50 8.23 5.94 7.12
N ALA A 51 9.14 5.38 6.32
CA ALA A 51 10.42 5.99 5.99
C ALA A 51 10.30 7.25 5.12
N VAL A 52 9.23 7.37 4.33
CA VAL A 52 8.95 8.55 3.48
C VAL A 52 8.14 9.62 4.23
N LEU A 53 7.51 9.26 5.35
CA LEU A 53 6.58 10.12 6.08
C LEU A 53 7.34 11.23 6.84
N THR A 54 6.84 12.46 6.73
CA THR A 54 7.48 13.63 7.34
C THR A 54 6.61 14.23 8.45
N VAL A 55 7.23 14.98 9.36
CA VAL A 55 6.51 15.66 10.46
C VAL A 55 5.44 16.62 9.94
N LYS A 56 5.64 17.20 8.75
CA LYS A 56 4.68 18.10 8.11
C LYS A 56 3.40 17.39 7.67
N ASP A 57 3.46 16.10 7.36
CA ASP A 57 2.28 15.32 6.97
C ASP A 57 1.29 15.14 8.13
N PHE A 58 1.75 15.34 9.38
CA PHE A 58 0.90 15.36 10.56
C PHE A 58 0.29 16.72 10.88
N GLU A 59 0.71 17.80 10.20
CA GLU A 59 0.17 19.15 10.45
C GLU A 59 -1.37 19.23 10.31
N PRO A 60 -2.04 18.58 9.34
CA PRO A 60 -3.49 18.57 9.25
C PRO A 60 -4.18 17.97 10.46
N VAL A 61 -3.54 17.01 11.14
CA VAL A 61 -4.07 16.38 12.37
C VAL A 61 -4.24 17.41 13.47
N PHE A 62 -3.26 18.32 13.61
CA PHE A 62 -3.31 19.38 14.61
C PHE A 62 -4.10 20.60 14.15
N ARG A 63 -4.07 20.95 12.87
CA ARG A 63 -4.78 22.13 12.34
C ARG A 63 -6.27 21.93 12.17
N LYS A 64 -6.71 20.72 11.79
CA LYS A 64 -8.12 20.39 11.53
C LYS A 64 -8.49 19.04 12.15
N PRO A 65 -8.46 18.94 13.49
CA PRO A 65 -8.70 17.67 14.18
C PRO A 65 -10.10 17.11 13.89
N HIS A 66 -11.12 17.97 13.75
CA HIS A 66 -12.49 17.55 13.44
C HIS A 66 -12.60 16.79 12.10
N ALA A 67 -11.87 17.22 11.07
CA ALA A 67 -11.92 16.58 9.75
C ALA A 67 -11.22 15.22 9.76
N VAL A 68 -10.06 15.14 10.42
CA VAL A 68 -9.33 13.89 10.59
C VAL A 68 -10.15 12.89 11.42
N LEU A 69 -10.74 13.36 12.52
CA LEU A 69 -11.52 12.51 13.43
C LEU A 69 -12.81 11.99 12.75
N LEU A 70 -13.49 12.83 11.95
CA LEU A 70 -14.60 12.37 11.11
C LEU A 70 -14.16 11.32 10.09
N GLY A 71 -13.01 11.51 9.44
CA GLY A 71 -12.44 10.52 8.51
C GLY A 71 -12.11 9.20 9.20
N THR A 72 -11.48 9.26 10.38
CA THR A 72 -11.19 8.08 11.21
C THR A 72 -12.46 7.37 11.65
N LEU A 73 -13.45 8.11 12.15
CA LEU A 73 -14.75 7.52 12.54
C LEU A 73 -15.46 6.87 11.36
N ALA A 74 -15.48 7.53 10.19
CA ALA A 74 -16.05 6.95 8.99
C ALA A 74 -15.30 5.65 8.61
N GLN A 75 -13.97 5.65 8.66
CA GLN A 75 -13.17 4.47 8.34
C GLN A 75 -13.41 3.30 9.29
N PHE A 76 -13.53 3.54 10.61
CA PHE A 76 -13.73 2.45 11.58
C PHE A 76 -15.21 2.10 11.85
N SER A 77 -16.16 2.89 11.36
CA SER A 77 -17.60 2.62 11.53
C SER A 77 -18.26 2.07 10.28
N VAL A 78 -17.80 2.46 9.08
CA VAL A 78 -18.43 2.09 7.80
C VAL A 78 -17.71 0.92 7.13
N MET A 79 -16.38 0.93 7.13
CA MET A 79 -15.56 -0.20 6.69
C MET A 79 -15.55 -1.28 7.77
#